data_AF-A0A0P0VCY5-F1
#
_entry.id   AF-A0A0P0VCY5-F1
#
_cell.length_a   1.000
_cell.length_b   1.000
_cell.length_c   1.000
_cell.angle_alpha   90.00
_cell.angle_beta   90.00
_cell.angle_gamma   90.00
#
_symmetry.space_group_name_H-M   'P 1'
#
loop_
_entity.id
_entity.type
_entity.pdbx_description
1 polymer ?
#
loop_
_entity_poly.entity_id
_entity_poly.type
_entity_poly.pdbx_seq_one_letter_code
_entity_poly.pdbx_strand_id
1 'polypeptide(L)'
;MSSGGVGGGSLGAGLLYHKFVSFALEETRLRTTLTPHPSQEKFKSIKPNDDNTVFNALSFSAPKIRLLRSLTIEKKNSYQVLDFAAFSEPEYDLPIFCANVFTTHAQSIVVLDLNPLYDTTVHKDYKDKYYRSIMPLVHKYNEVHGSFLAPPNLLPHKLLFSSISLFRGYAASSLGWQDYE
;
A
#
# COMPACT_ATOMS: atom_id res chain seq x y z
N MET A 1 -16.18 48.25 14.09
CA MET A 1 -16.03 47.51 12.81
C MET A 1 -15.47 46.15 13.16
N SER A 2 -16.09 45.11 12.60
CA SER A 2 -16.03 43.72 13.05
C SER A 2 -14.64 43.08 12.96
N SER A 3 -14.34 42.26 13.97
CA SER A 3 -13.33 41.21 13.99
C SER A 3 -13.56 40.17 12.88
N GLY A 4 -12.48 39.55 12.39
CA GLY A 4 -12.57 38.36 11.54
C GLY A 4 -11.21 37.71 11.36
N GLY A 5 -10.92 36.70 12.18
CA GLY A 5 -9.65 36.00 12.27
C GLY A 5 -9.25 35.27 10.97
N VAL A 6 -7.94 35.24 10.75
CA VAL A 6 -7.31 34.37 9.75
C VAL A 6 -7.39 32.95 10.28
N GLY A 7 -8.40 32.22 9.82
CA GLY A 7 -8.54 30.79 10.06
C GLY A 7 -7.33 30.05 9.49
N GLY A 8 -6.57 29.40 10.37
CA GLY A 8 -5.57 28.42 9.99
C GLY A 8 -6.23 27.29 9.22
N GLY A 9 -6.13 27.34 7.90
CA GLY A 9 -6.53 26.27 7.02
C GLY A 9 -5.67 25.04 7.31
N SER A 10 -6.28 24.01 7.88
CA SER A 10 -5.71 22.68 7.98
C SER A 10 -5.30 22.21 6.58
N LEU A 11 -3.99 22.08 6.35
CA LEU A 11 -3.41 21.63 5.09
C LEU A 11 -3.81 20.17 4.83
N GLY A 12 -4.74 20.01 3.89
CA GLY A 12 -5.04 18.85 3.05
C GLY A 12 -4.35 17.53 3.38
N ALA A 13 -4.94 16.74 4.27
CA ALA A 13 -4.62 15.33 4.39
C ALA A 13 -4.91 14.57 3.07
N GLY A 14 -5.89 15.01 2.27
CA GLY A 14 -6.27 14.38 1.00
C GLY A 14 -5.20 14.30 -0.08
N LEU A 15 -4.10 15.05 0.06
CA LEU A 15 -3.04 15.07 -0.94
C LEU A 15 -2.04 13.92 -0.82
N LEU A 16 -1.93 13.24 0.32
CA LEU A 16 -0.75 12.40 0.61
C LEU A 16 -0.67 11.14 -0.25
N TYR A 17 -1.74 10.34 -0.31
CA TYR A 17 -1.72 9.11 -1.12
C TYR A 17 -1.81 9.38 -2.61
N HIS A 18 -2.48 10.46 -3.02
CA HIS A 18 -2.43 10.92 -4.41
C HIS A 18 -1.01 11.30 -4.83
N LYS A 19 -0.24 12.00 -3.98
CA LYS A 19 1.18 12.29 -4.23
C LYS A 19 2.02 11.02 -4.34
N PHE A 20 1.82 10.05 -3.45
CA PHE A 20 2.51 8.76 -3.52
C PHE A 20 2.25 8.05 -4.86
N VAL A 21 0.98 7.96 -5.27
CA VAL A 21 0.60 7.34 -6.55
C VAL A 21 1.22 8.09 -7.73
N SER A 22 1.15 9.42 -7.75
CA SER A 22 1.77 10.23 -8.81
C SER A 22 3.27 9.99 -8.92
N PHE A 23 3.98 10.03 -7.78
CA PHE A 23 5.41 9.76 -7.73
C PHE A 23 5.76 8.36 -8.26
N ALA A 24 5.04 7.32 -7.79
CA ALA A 24 5.28 5.95 -8.23
C ALA A 24 5.04 5.78 -9.74
N LEU A 25 3.99 6.41 -10.29
CA LEU A 25 3.71 6.38 -11.72
C LEU A 25 4.76 7.15 -12.54
N GLU A 26 5.22 8.30 -12.06
CA GLU A 26 6.30 9.08 -12.69
C GLU A 26 7.61 8.27 -12.73
N GLU A 27 8.04 7.73 -11.58
CA GLU A 27 9.22 6.86 -11.50
C GLU A 27 9.12 5.64 -12.42
N THR A 28 7.93 5.05 -12.53
CA THR A 28 7.72 3.91 -13.45
C THR A 28 7.84 4.35 -14.90
N ARG A 29 7.30 5.53 -15.27
CA ARG A 29 7.37 6.07 -16.64
C ARG A 29 8.80 6.40 -17.09
N LEU A 30 9.70 6.71 -16.15
CA LEU A 30 11.11 6.89 -16.46
C LEU A 30 11.79 5.59 -16.95
N ARG A 31 11.21 4.43 -16.62
CA ARG A 31 11.81 3.11 -16.87
C ARG A 31 11.05 2.28 -17.91
N THR A 32 9.78 2.58 -18.13
CA THR A 32 8.94 1.87 -19.10
C THR A 32 7.72 2.71 -19.51
N THR A 33 7.16 2.45 -20.69
CA THR A 33 5.89 3.04 -21.12
C THR A 33 4.72 2.37 -20.39
N LEU A 34 3.92 3.16 -19.68
CA LEU A 34 2.66 2.72 -19.08
C LEU A 34 1.49 2.93 -20.05
N THR A 35 0.73 1.87 -20.32
CA THR A 35 -0.52 1.92 -21.10
C THR A 35 -1.72 1.70 -20.18
N PRO A 36 -2.84 2.42 -20.34
CA PRO A 36 -4.06 2.15 -19.56
C PRO A 36 -4.48 0.68 -19.71
N HIS A 37 -4.76 0.02 -18.59
CA HIS A 37 -5.20 -1.38 -18.59
C HIS A 37 -6.72 -1.46 -18.80
N PRO A 38 -7.28 -2.51 -19.43
CA PRO A 38 -8.74 -2.63 -19.66
C PRO A 38 -9.60 -2.52 -18.39
N SER A 39 -9.06 -2.84 -17.21
CA SER A 39 -9.77 -2.67 -15.94
C SER A 39 -10.02 -1.20 -15.55
N GLN A 40 -9.33 -0.24 -16.18
CA GLN A 40 -9.43 1.18 -15.87
C GLN A 40 -10.85 1.72 -16.07
N GLU A 41 -11.56 1.22 -17.09
CA GLU A 41 -12.95 1.62 -17.37
C GLU A 41 -13.91 1.12 -16.29
N LYS A 42 -13.72 -0.11 -15.81
CA LYS A 42 -14.51 -0.67 -14.71
C LYS A 42 -14.36 0.18 -13.45
N PHE A 43 -13.15 0.64 -13.15
CA PHE A 43 -12.90 1.49 -11.99
C PHE A 43 -13.55 2.88 -12.08
N LYS A 44 -13.61 3.47 -13.28
CA LYS A 44 -14.31 4.75 -13.49
C LYS A 44 -15.81 4.69 -13.21
N SER A 45 -16.41 3.49 -13.25
CA SER A 45 -17.84 3.30 -12.96
C SER A 45 -18.17 3.25 -11.47
N ILE A 46 -17.17 3.12 -10.59
CA ILE A 46 -17.39 3.07 -9.14
C ILE A 46 -17.63 4.48 -8.65
N LYS A 47 -18.83 4.72 -8.11
CA LYS A 47 -19.19 5.98 -7.45
C LYS A 47 -19.38 5.74 -5.96
N PRO A 48 -18.86 6.62 -5.10
CA PRO A 48 -19.20 6.58 -3.69
C PRO A 48 -20.69 6.84 -3.48
N ASN A 49 -21.25 6.27 -2.41
CA ASN A 49 -22.66 6.43 -2.06
C ASN A 49 -22.97 7.78 -1.40
N ASP A 50 -21.96 8.62 -1.18
CA ASP A 50 -22.09 9.93 -0.55
C ASP A 50 -21.09 10.92 -1.14
N ASP A 51 -21.40 12.22 -1.03
CA ASP A 51 -20.58 13.31 -1.56
C ASP A 51 -19.35 13.63 -0.70
N ASN A 52 -19.16 12.93 0.43
CA ASN A 52 -18.06 13.16 1.36
C ASN A 52 -16.90 12.16 1.18
N THR A 53 -17.00 11.28 0.19
CA THR A 53 -16.01 10.25 -0.12
C THR A 53 -15.44 10.49 -1.51
N VAL A 54 -14.13 10.63 -1.61
CA VAL A 54 -13.42 10.63 -2.89
C VAL A 54 -12.86 9.25 -3.13
N PHE A 55 -13.23 8.65 -4.25
CA PHE A 55 -12.72 7.37 -4.72
C PHE A 55 -11.93 7.59 -6.00
N ASN A 56 -10.69 7.13 -6.06
CA ASN A 56 -9.89 7.17 -7.27
C ASN A 56 -9.16 5.83 -7.45
N ALA A 57 -9.27 5.26 -8.64
CA ALA A 57 -8.60 4.02 -8.97
C ALA A 57 -8.01 4.09 -10.37
N LEU A 58 -6.76 3.65 -10.47
CA LEU A 58 -5.98 3.66 -11.71
C LEU A 58 -5.47 2.25 -12.00
N SER A 59 -5.37 1.90 -13.27
CA SER A 59 -4.73 0.68 -13.71
C SER A 59 -4.01 0.82 -15.04
N PHE A 60 -2.82 0.27 -15.07
CA PHE A 60 -1.90 0.31 -16.21
C PHE A 60 -1.26 -1.07 -16.44
N SER A 61 -0.76 -1.27 -17.65
CA SER A 61 0.15 -2.35 -18.03
C SER A 61 1.42 -1.76 -18.64
N ALA A 62 2.46 -2.59 -18.74
CA ALA A 62 3.71 -2.30 -19.43
C ALA A 62 4.35 -3.62 -19.92
N PRO A 63 5.38 -3.62 -20.77
CA PRO A 63 5.97 -4.85 -21.32
C PRO A 63 6.41 -5.93 -20.32
N LYS A 64 6.71 -5.57 -19.06
CA LYS A 64 7.06 -6.51 -17.98
C LYS A 64 6.08 -6.51 -16.81
N ILE A 65 5.04 -5.69 -16.89
CA ILE A 65 4.09 -5.43 -15.81
C ILE A 65 2.69 -5.72 -16.36
N ARG A 66 2.15 -6.90 -16.00
CA ARG A 66 0.79 -7.27 -16.41
C ARG A 66 -0.25 -6.32 -15.83
N LEU A 67 -0.01 -5.85 -14.59
CA LEU A 67 -0.93 -4.95 -13.91
C LEU A 67 -0.20 -4.10 -12.87
N LEU A 68 -0.22 -2.79 -13.06
CA LEU A 68 0.05 -1.78 -12.04
C LEU A 68 -1.28 -1.15 -11.66
N ARG A 69 -1.68 -1.23 -10.40
CA ARG A 69 -2.96 -0.67 -9.94
C ARG A 69 -2.79 0.19 -8.70
N SER A 70 -3.63 1.20 -8.60
CA SER A 70 -3.79 2.00 -7.39
C SER A 70 -5.26 2.17 -7.06
N LEU A 71 -5.60 2.17 -5.78
CA LEU A 71 -6.87 2.56 -5.21
C LEU A 71 -6.59 3.54 -4.07
N THR A 72 -7.19 4.72 -4.14
CA THR A 72 -7.19 5.70 -3.07
C THR A 72 -8.62 6.04 -2.68
N ILE A 73 -8.91 5.98 -1.38
CA ILE A 73 -10.20 6.37 -0.82
C ILE A 73 -9.94 7.45 0.22
N GLU A 74 -10.63 8.56 0.13
CA GLU A 74 -10.60 9.62 1.15
C GLU A 74 -12.03 9.91 1.62
N LYS A 75 -12.30 9.63 2.89
CA LYS A 75 -13.52 10.05 3.56
C LYS A 75 -13.22 11.29 4.39
N LYS A 76 -13.89 12.41 4.07
CA LYS A 76 -13.71 13.68 4.76
C LYS A 76 -13.82 13.51 6.28
N ASN A 77 -12.82 14.01 7.01
CA ASN A 77 -12.73 13.97 8.48
C ASN A 77 -12.89 12.57 9.11
N SER A 78 -12.53 11.49 8.40
CA SER A 78 -12.69 10.14 8.92
C SER A 78 -11.47 9.27 8.67
N TYR A 79 -11.25 8.86 7.41
CA TYR A 79 -10.18 7.93 7.06
C TYR A 79 -9.68 8.12 5.64
N GLN A 80 -8.51 7.56 5.39
CA GLN A 80 -7.86 7.50 4.10
C GLN A 80 -7.29 6.10 3.85
N VAL A 81 -7.38 5.64 2.62
CA VAL A 81 -6.91 4.32 2.19
C VAL A 81 -6.02 4.47 0.97
N LEU A 82 -4.93 3.73 0.95
CA LEU A 82 -4.10 3.44 -0.21
C LEU A 82 -4.02 1.92 -0.38
N ASP A 83 -4.27 1.43 -1.58
CA ASP A 83 -3.89 0.10 -2.03
C ASP A 83 -3.20 0.26 -3.38
N PHE A 84 -1.90 0.03 -3.40
CA PHE A 84 -1.07 0.11 -4.58
C PHE A 84 -0.32 -1.20 -4.77
N ALA A 85 -0.42 -1.79 -5.96
CA ALA A 85 0.22 -3.05 -6.26
C ALA A 85 0.77 -3.10 -7.69
N ALA A 86 1.94 -3.72 -7.85
CA ALA A 86 2.54 -4.00 -9.14
C ALA A 86 2.73 -5.52 -9.30
N PHE A 87 2.16 -6.06 -10.37
CA PHE A 87 2.26 -7.45 -10.74
C PHE A 87 3.05 -7.56 -12.04
N SER A 88 4.12 -8.35 -12.03
CA SER A 88 4.89 -8.67 -13.23
C SER A 88 4.11 -9.60 -14.17
N GLU A 89 4.52 -9.63 -15.43
CA GLU A 89 4.14 -10.71 -16.34
C GLU A 89 4.65 -12.07 -15.81
N PRO A 90 3.94 -13.20 -16.05
CA PRO A 90 4.26 -14.50 -15.46
C PRO A 90 5.66 -15.04 -15.79
N GLU A 91 6.26 -14.59 -16.89
CA GLU A 91 7.62 -14.98 -17.31
C GLU A 91 8.71 -14.34 -16.42
N TYR A 92 8.34 -13.33 -15.61
CA TYR A 92 9.22 -12.67 -14.68
C TYR A 92 8.83 -13.03 -13.24
N ASP A 93 9.75 -13.69 -12.55
CA ASP A 93 9.60 -14.13 -11.16
C ASP A 93 9.76 -12.99 -10.13
N LEU A 94 9.42 -11.75 -10.49
CA LEU A 94 9.54 -10.61 -9.58
C LEU A 94 8.60 -10.75 -8.36
N PRO A 95 9.04 -10.40 -7.15
CA PRO A 95 8.15 -10.23 -6.02
C PRO A 95 7.03 -9.23 -6.34
N ILE A 96 5.85 -9.44 -5.76
CA ILE A 96 4.72 -8.53 -5.92
C ILE A 96 4.94 -7.33 -4.99
N PHE A 97 5.10 -6.13 -5.57
CA PHE A 97 5.12 -4.91 -4.78
C PHE A 97 3.73 -4.60 -4.26
N CYS A 98 3.59 -4.39 -2.96
CA CYS A 98 2.35 -3.97 -2.30
C CYS A 98 2.62 -2.82 -1.33
N ALA A 99 1.80 -1.77 -1.44
CA ALA A 99 1.68 -0.73 -0.43
C ALA A 99 0.20 -0.59 -0.06
N ASN A 100 -0.15 -1.06 1.14
CA ASN A 100 -1.48 -0.99 1.71
C ASN A 100 -1.44 -0.12 2.96
N VAL A 101 -2.15 1.00 2.93
CA VAL A 101 -2.17 1.95 4.03
C VAL A 101 -3.60 2.32 4.37
N PHE A 102 -3.94 2.21 5.65
CA PHE A 102 -5.18 2.69 6.21
C PHE A 102 -4.85 3.72 7.27
N THR A 103 -5.44 4.92 7.21
CA THR A 103 -5.16 6.00 8.14
C THR A 103 -6.44 6.65 8.60
N THR A 104 -6.55 6.89 9.90
CA THR A 104 -7.58 7.70 10.54
C THR A 104 -6.92 8.88 11.26
N HIS A 105 -7.72 9.73 11.87
CA HIS A 105 -7.21 10.80 12.74
C HIS A 105 -6.42 10.29 13.95
N ALA A 106 -6.67 9.06 14.39
CA ALA A 106 -6.05 8.50 15.59
C ALA A 106 -4.80 7.66 15.27
N GLN A 107 -4.79 6.96 14.14
CA GLN A 107 -3.75 5.98 13.85
C GLN A 107 -3.59 5.68 12.36
N SER A 108 -2.44 5.10 12.01
CA SER A 108 -2.18 4.52 10.69
C SER A 108 -1.78 3.05 10.83
N ILE A 109 -2.31 2.23 9.93
CA ILE A 109 -1.87 0.86 9.66
C ILE A 109 -1.18 0.88 8.31
N VAL A 110 0.12 0.60 8.29
CA VAL A 110 0.95 0.62 7.08
C VAL A 110 1.49 -0.78 6.85
N VAL A 111 1.30 -1.28 5.62
CA VAL A 111 1.94 -2.48 5.10
C VAL A 111 2.65 -2.08 3.80
N LEU A 112 3.97 -2.18 3.81
CA LEU A 112 4.80 -2.01 2.62
C LEU A 112 5.65 -3.27 2.46
N ASP A 113 5.50 -3.97 1.35
CA ASP A 113 6.20 -5.23 1.12
C ASP A 113 6.51 -5.49 -0.36
N LEU A 114 7.53 -6.33 -0.54
CA LEU A 114 7.77 -7.10 -1.75
C LEU A 114 7.38 -8.54 -1.40
N ASN A 115 6.14 -8.92 -1.70
CA ASN A 115 5.61 -10.24 -1.36
C ASN A 115 6.25 -11.30 -2.28
N PRO A 116 6.83 -12.38 -1.73
CA PRO A 116 7.52 -13.38 -2.54
C PRO A 116 6.54 -14.23 -3.34
N LEU A 117 6.90 -14.60 -4.57
CA LEU A 117 6.11 -15.54 -5.36
C LEU A 117 6.27 -16.99 -4.88
N TYR A 118 7.42 -17.32 -4.29
CA TYR A 118 7.76 -18.65 -3.80
C TYR A 118 8.04 -18.62 -2.30
N ASP A 119 7.82 -19.75 -1.64
CA ASP A 119 8.16 -19.90 -0.22
C ASP A 119 9.68 -19.71 -0.02
N THR A 120 10.06 -18.61 0.65
CA THR A 120 11.46 -18.23 0.86
C THR A 120 12.19 -19.09 1.90
N THR A 121 11.48 -19.96 2.62
CA THR A 121 12.07 -20.96 3.52
C THR A 121 12.58 -22.18 2.73
N VAL A 122 11.91 -22.51 1.63
CA VAL A 122 12.24 -23.61 0.71
C VAL A 122 13.16 -23.11 -0.41
N HIS A 123 12.81 -22.00 -1.07
CA HIS A 123 13.50 -21.46 -2.24
C HIS A 123 14.52 -20.39 -1.84
N LYS A 124 15.64 -20.82 -1.26
CA LYS A 124 16.70 -19.91 -0.78
C LYS A 124 17.34 -19.08 -1.90
N ASP A 125 17.53 -19.65 -3.09
CA ASP A 125 18.11 -18.92 -4.23
C ASP A 125 17.21 -17.75 -4.67
N TYR A 126 15.89 -17.95 -4.63
CA TYR A 126 14.92 -16.88 -4.88
C TYR A 126 15.00 -15.79 -3.81
N LYS A 127 15.10 -16.21 -2.54
CA LYS A 127 15.26 -15.29 -1.42
C LYS A 127 16.50 -14.41 -1.60
N ASP A 128 17.63 -15.02 -1.90
CA ASP A 128 18.90 -14.31 -2.06
C ASP A 128 18.90 -13.39 -3.28
N LYS A 129 18.32 -13.84 -4.40
CA LYS A 129 18.19 -13.04 -5.64
C LYS A 129 17.46 -11.71 -5.40
N TYR A 130 16.38 -11.72 -4.63
CA TYR A 130 15.51 -10.55 -4.50
C TYR A 130 15.66 -9.76 -3.20
N TYR A 131 16.03 -10.42 -2.10
CA TYR A 131 15.95 -9.80 -0.78
C TYR A 131 17.31 -9.43 -0.19
N ARG A 132 18.41 -10.06 -0.65
CA ARG A 132 19.74 -9.83 -0.09
C ARG A 132 20.19 -8.37 -0.18
N SER A 133 19.96 -7.72 -1.32
CA SER A 133 20.39 -6.34 -1.57
C SER A 133 19.52 -5.30 -0.85
N ILE A 134 18.28 -5.64 -0.52
CA ILE A 134 17.34 -4.72 0.15
C ILE A 134 17.37 -4.85 1.68
N MET A 135 17.97 -5.90 2.25
CA MET A 135 18.08 -6.07 3.71
C MET A 135 18.59 -4.84 4.46
N PRO A 136 19.63 -4.13 3.99
CA PRO A 136 20.08 -2.90 4.67
C PRO A 136 18.98 -1.83 4.75
N LEU A 137 18.15 -1.70 3.71
CA LEU A 137 17.03 -0.76 3.68
C LEU A 137 15.94 -1.18 4.69
N VAL A 138 15.65 -2.48 4.75
CA VAL A 138 14.66 -3.06 5.66
C VAL A 138 15.07 -2.82 7.11
N HIS A 139 16.35 -3.09 7.45
CA HIS A 139 16.87 -2.81 8.79
C HIS A 139 16.77 -1.33 9.15
N LYS A 140 17.15 -0.43 8.23
CA LYS A 140 17.04 1.02 8.43
C LYS A 140 15.62 1.46 8.77
N TYR A 141 14.61 0.94 8.07
CA TYR A 141 13.22 1.33 8.34
C TYR A 141 12.61 0.62 9.54
N ASN A 142 13.08 -0.58 9.88
CA ASN A 142 12.70 -1.27 11.12
C ASN A 142 13.12 -0.46 12.36
N GLU A 143 14.33 0.11 12.35
CA GLU A 143 14.84 0.95 13.44
C GLU A 143 14.03 2.24 13.63
N VAL A 144 13.59 2.87 12.54
CA VAL A 144 12.90 4.18 12.58
C VAL A 144 11.41 4.03 12.92
N HIS A 145 10.76 2.96 12.45
CA HIS A 145 9.30 2.89 12.48
C HIS A 145 8.72 1.88 13.48
N GLY A 146 9.56 1.02 14.09
CA GLY A 146 9.11 -0.03 15.00
C GLY A 146 8.24 -1.02 14.23
N SER A 147 8.86 -2.05 13.66
CA SER A 147 8.14 -3.09 12.92
C SER A 147 7.55 -4.14 13.87
N PHE A 148 6.28 -4.44 13.70
CA PHE A 148 5.67 -5.64 14.28
C PHE A 148 5.67 -6.72 13.21
N LEU A 149 6.59 -7.70 13.27
CA LEU A 149 6.46 -8.89 12.43
C LEU A 149 5.11 -9.52 12.77
N ALA A 150 4.18 -9.55 11.81
CA ALA A 150 2.87 -10.16 12.03
C ALA A 150 3.09 -11.60 12.53
N PRO A 151 2.49 -12.00 13.68
CA PRO A 151 2.57 -13.36 14.15
C PRO A 151 2.01 -14.28 13.06
N PRO A 152 2.65 -15.43 12.78
CA PRO A 152 2.23 -16.34 11.72
C PRO A 152 0.79 -16.88 11.85
N ASN A 153 0.12 -16.62 12.97
CA ASN A 153 -1.18 -17.18 13.32
C ASN A 153 -2.35 -16.18 13.22
N LEU A 154 -2.13 -14.93 12.82
CA LEU A 154 -3.18 -13.89 12.91
C LEU A 154 -4.16 -13.83 11.72
N LEU A 155 -3.95 -14.61 10.65
CA LEU A 155 -4.84 -14.62 9.48
C LEU A 155 -4.97 -16.06 8.94
N PRO A 156 -6.17 -16.68 8.96
CA PRO A 156 -6.36 -18.00 8.41
C PRO A 156 -6.19 -17.93 6.88
N HIS A 157 -5.39 -18.85 6.35
CA HIS A 157 -5.03 -19.01 4.93
C HIS A 157 -4.04 -17.98 4.34
N LYS A 158 -2.76 -18.38 4.32
CA LYS A 158 -1.76 -18.13 3.25
C LYS A 158 -1.82 -16.75 2.59
N LEU A 159 -1.66 -15.69 3.36
CA LEU A 159 -1.16 -14.42 2.81
C LEU A 159 0.36 -14.51 2.79
N LEU A 160 0.96 -14.53 1.59
CA LEU A 160 2.41 -14.52 1.38
C LEU A 160 2.97 -13.16 1.81
N PHE A 161 3.10 -12.94 3.12
CA PHE A 161 3.92 -11.86 3.64
C PHE A 161 5.38 -12.32 3.66
N SER A 162 6.26 -11.49 3.13
CA SER A 162 7.70 -11.70 3.28
C SER A 162 8.09 -11.54 4.76
N SER A 163 9.21 -12.12 5.20
CA SER A 163 9.79 -11.81 6.54
C SER A 163 10.26 -10.34 6.68
N ILE A 164 9.90 -9.52 5.70
CA ILE A 164 10.47 -8.23 5.34
C ILE A 164 9.36 -7.18 5.25
N SER A 165 8.09 -7.59 5.35
CA SER A 165 6.96 -6.68 5.39
C SER A 165 7.16 -5.67 6.51
N LEU A 166 7.15 -4.38 6.16
CA LEU A 166 7.14 -3.32 7.15
C LEU A 166 5.70 -3.15 7.64
N PHE A 167 5.42 -3.68 8.82
CA PHE A 167 4.14 -3.48 9.51
C PHE A 167 4.30 -2.42 10.60
N ARG A 168 3.51 -1.36 10.53
CA ARG A 168 3.36 -0.41 11.64
C ARG A 168 1.89 -0.27 11.96
N GLY A 169 1.50 -0.68 13.17
CA GLY A 169 0.17 -0.47 13.74
C GLY A 169 0.27 -0.12 15.21
N TYR A 170 -0.23 1.05 15.60
CA TYR A 170 -0.45 1.39 17.02
C TYR A 170 -1.77 0.77 17.50
N ALA A 171 -1.86 -0.55 17.57
CA ALA A 171 -3.06 -1.21 18.06
C ALA A 171 -2.72 -2.59 18.66
N ALA A 172 -2.02 -2.61 19.79
CA ALA A 172 -1.85 -3.85 20.56
C ALA A 172 -2.59 -3.86 21.90
N SER A 173 -3.31 -2.79 22.29
CA SER A 173 -3.85 -2.71 23.66
C SER A 173 -5.30 -2.24 23.81
N SER A 174 -6.08 -2.04 22.75
CA SER A 174 -7.45 -1.49 22.91
C SER A 174 -8.55 -2.10 22.03
N LEU A 175 -8.24 -3.10 21.21
CA LEU A 175 -9.27 -3.88 20.51
C LEU A 175 -9.21 -5.29 21.06
N GLY A 176 -10.05 -5.54 22.06
CA GLY A 176 -10.34 -6.89 22.55
C GLY A 176 -10.96 -7.70 21.43
N TRP A 177 -10.11 -8.41 20.67
CA TRP A 177 -10.52 -9.49 19.81
C TRP A 177 -10.71 -10.71 20.72
N GLN A 178 -11.94 -10.93 21.17
CA GLN A 178 -12.32 -12.21 21.76
C GLN A 178 -12.48 -13.21 20.64
N ASP A 179 -11.72 -14.30 20.75
CA ASP A 179 -11.84 -15.49 19.91
C ASP A 179 -13.30 -15.98 19.91
N TYR A 180 -13.88 -16.13 18.73
CA TYR A 180 -15.01 -17.03 18.55
C TYR A 180 -14.45 -18.29 17.87
N GLU A 181 -14.57 -19.40 18.59
CA GLU A 181 -14.13 -20.76 18.24
C GLU A 181 -14.56 -21.23 16.85
#